data_AF-A0A353LQ41-F1
#
_entry.id   AF-A0A353LQ41-F1
#
_cell.length_a   1.000
_cell.length_b   1.000
_cell.length_c   1.000
_cell.angle_alpha   90.00
_cell.angle_beta   90.00
_cell.angle_gamma   90.00
#
_symmetry.space_group_name_H-M   'P 1'
#
loop_
_entity.id
_entity.type
_entity.pdbx_description
1 polymer ?
#
loop_
_entity_poly.entity_id
_entity_poly.type
_entity_poly.pdbx_seq_one_letter_code
_entity_poly.pdbx_strand_id
1 'polypeptide(L)'
;AVAGQPVRFLVNTHWHGDHTGGNEAFGGARAVIVAHENVRARMQKGQAMPALGRVVPPAPDAALPVVTFKDGVSFHLNGTRVDVHHIAHAHTDGDALVHFPDRNVLHMGDIYFNGFYPFIDGSSAGSLAGMIAGTARGLELADAATVIIPGHGPLSNRGELAAYHAMLTGVAQAVAAAKAEGMSVDDAVAADILAPFNADWAGGFMTPERFLRSVYPLADN
;
A
#
# COMPACT_ATOMS: atom_id res chain seq x y z
N ALA A 1 -11.40 -20.63 5.03
CA ALA A 1 -12.83 -20.54 4.67
C ALA A 1 -13.61 -20.07 5.90
N VAL A 2 -14.25 -18.90 5.83
CA VAL A 2 -15.20 -18.49 6.87
C VAL A 2 -16.45 -19.36 6.72
N ALA A 3 -16.96 -19.91 7.84
CA ALA A 3 -18.16 -20.74 7.87
C ALA A 3 -18.17 -21.95 6.90
N GLY A 4 -17.00 -22.51 6.57
CA GLY A 4 -16.87 -23.75 5.80
C GLY A 4 -17.19 -23.64 4.30
N GLN A 5 -17.40 -22.44 3.75
CA GLN A 5 -17.68 -22.25 2.33
C GLN A 5 -16.40 -22.03 1.52
N PRO A 6 -16.32 -22.54 0.27
CA PRO A 6 -15.17 -22.30 -0.60
C PRO A 6 -15.04 -20.81 -0.94
N VAL A 7 -13.80 -20.32 -0.95
CA VAL A 7 -13.51 -18.95 -1.40
C VAL A 7 -13.66 -18.88 -2.91
N ARG A 8 -14.54 -18.00 -3.40
CA ARG A 8 -14.82 -17.83 -4.82
C ARG A 8 -13.97 -16.76 -5.49
N PHE A 9 -13.60 -15.72 -4.74
CA PHE A 9 -12.83 -14.58 -5.21
C PHE A 9 -11.73 -14.24 -4.21
N LEU A 10 -10.56 -13.89 -4.73
CA LEU A 10 -9.44 -13.35 -3.97
C LEU A 10 -9.03 -12.04 -4.66
N VAL A 11 -8.96 -10.95 -3.90
CA VAL A 11 -8.49 -9.65 -4.41
C VAL A 11 -7.11 -9.38 -3.84
N ASN A 12 -6.11 -9.13 -4.69
CA ASN A 12 -4.81 -8.64 -4.23
C ASN A 12 -4.80 -7.11 -4.33
N THR A 13 -4.43 -6.45 -3.24
CA THR A 13 -4.31 -4.99 -3.19
C THR A 13 -3.08 -4.51 -3.95
N HIS A 14 -1.98 -5.26 -3.90
CA HIS A 14 -0.74 -5.01 -4.64
C HIS A 14 0.08 -6.31 -4.74
N TRP A 15 1.29 -6.26 -5.30
CA TRP A 15 2.02 -7.46 -5.72
C TRP A 15 2.92 -8.11 -4.65
N HIS A 16 3.21 -7.45 -3.53
CA HIS A 16 4.18 -7.97 -2.55
C HIS A 16 3.73 -9.31 -1.94
N GLY A 17 4.73 -10.15 -1.63
CA GLY A 17 4.52 -11.55 -1.29
C GLY A 17 3.77 -11.79 0.03
N ASP A 18 3.78 -10.84 0.95
CA ASP A 18 2.93 -10.88 2.14
C ASP A 18 1.44 -10.68 1.83
N HIS A 19 1.11 -10.18 0.64
CA HIS A 19 -0.26 -10.02 0.14
C HIS A 19 -0.64 -11.03 -0.95
N THR A 20 0.35 -11.60 -1.67
CA THR A 20 0.14 -12.50 -2.80
C THR A 20 0.68 -13.91 -2.60
N GLY A 21 1.50 -14.15 -1.58
CA GLY A 21 2.22 -15.40 -1.36
C GLY A 21 1.33 -16.61 -1.09
N GLY A 22 0.06 -16.38 -0.71
CA GLY A 22 -0.94 -17.43 -0.55
C GLY A 22 -1.73 -17.77 -1.83
N ASN A 23 -1.53 -17.02 -2.92
CA ASN A 23 -2.40 -17.09 -4.11
C ASN A 23 -2.49 -18.49 -4.72
N GLU A 24 -1.38 -19.24 -4.77
CA GLU A 24 -1.34 -20.58 -5.38
C GLU A 24 -2.36 -21.54 -4.75
N ALA A 25 -2.52 -21.49 -3.42
CA ALA A 25 -3.48 -22.31 -2.71
C ALA A 25 -4.94 -21.98 -3.10
N PHE A 26 -5.23 -20.70 -3.37
CA PHE A 26 -6.56 -20.25 -3.77
C PHE A 26 -6.85 -20.53 -5.24
N GLY A 27 -5.90 -20.28 -6.14
CA GLY A 27 -6.08 -20.59 -7.56
C GLY A 27 -6.16 -22.09 -7.84
N GLY A 28 -5.38 -22.91 -7.12
CA GLY A 28 -5.52 -24.37 -7.13
C GLY A 28 -6.90 -24.84 -6.66
N ALA A 29 -7.52 -24.12 -5.73
CA ALA A 29 -8.89 -24.34 -5.27
C ALA A 29 -9.96 -23.67 -6.17
N ARG A 30 -9.57 -23.16 -7.34
CA ARG A 30 -10.44 -22.50 -8.34
C ARG A 30 -11.11 -21.20 -7.89
N ALA A 31 -10.51 -20.48 -6.94
CA ALA A 31 -10.90 -19.10 -6.69
C ALA A 31 -10.49 -18.20 -7.87
N VAL A 32 -11.32 -17.22 -8.20
CA VAL A 32 -10.99 -16.19 -9.19
C VAL A 32 -10.12 -15.14 -8.50
N ILE A 33 -8.83 -15.11 -8.85
CA ILE A 33 -7.89 -14.12 -8.34
C ILE A 33 -8.00 -12.86 -9.19
N VAL A 34 -8.18 -11.71 -8.55
CA VAL A 34 -8.42 -10.41 -9.16
C VAL A 34 -7.38 -9.40 -8.64
N ALA A 35 -6.77 -8.65 -9.55
CA ALA A 35 -5.81 -7.60 -9.18
C ALA A 35 -5.67 -6.55 -10.29
N HIS A 36 -4.94 -5.47 -10.02
CA HIS A 36 -4.54 -4.53 -11.07
C HIS A 36 -3.66 -5.22 -12.13
N GLU A 37 -3.68 -4.75 -13.38
CA GLU A 37 -2.89 -5.37 -14.46
C GLU A 37 -1.37 -5.37 -14.18
N ASN A 38 -0.86 -4.32 -13.51
CA ASN A 38 0.55 -4.26 -13.09
C ASN A 38 0.90 -5.32 -12.04
N VAL A 39 -0.04 -5.68 -11.15
CA VAL A 39 0.18 -6.77 -10.19
C VAL A 39 0.40 -8.10 -10.91
N ARG A 40 -0.47 -8.41 -11.90
CA ARG A 40 -0.31 -9.61 -12.72
C ARG A 40 1.04 -9.60 -13.45
N ALA A 41 1.38 -8.50 -14.10
CA ALA A 41 2.62 -8.39 -14.87
C ALA A 41 3.87 -8.59 -13.99
N ARG A 42 3.91 -7.98 -12.81
CA ARG A 42 5.01 -8.13 -11.84
C ARG A 42 5.10 -9.55 -11.30
N MET A 43 3.98 -10.15 -10.90
CA MET A 43 3.96 -11.53 -10.43
C MET A 43 4.43 -12.50 -11.52
N GLN A 44 4.01 -12.30 -12.78
CA GLN A 44 4.40 -13.17 -13.89
C GLN A 44 5.89 -13.07 -14.23
N LYS A 45 6.49 -11.89 -14.08
CA LYS A 45 7.90 -11.66 -14.42
C LYS A 45 8.85 -11.94 -13.25
N GLY A 46 8.40 -11.77 -12.01
CA GLY A 46 9.27 -11.62 -10.86
C GLY A 46 10.05 -10.29 -10.91
N GLN A 47 10.73 -9.96 -9.81
CA GLN A 47 11.45 -8.69 -9.68
C GLN A 47 12.43 -8.69 -8.50
N ALA A 48 13.54 -7.97 -8.65
CA ALA A 48 14.44 -7.64 -7.55
C ALA A 48 13.88 -6.47 -6.71
N MET A 49 13.99 -6.58 -5.40
CA MET A 49 13.63 -5.54 -4.43
C MET A 49 14.88 -5.17 -3.61
N PRO A 50 15.74 -4.29 -4.13
CA PRO A 50 17.03 -3.97 -3.51
C PRO A 50 16.91 -3.44 -2.07
N ALA A 51 15.87 -2.64 -1.78
CA ALA A 51 15.62 -2.08 -0.45
C ALA A 51 15.36 -3.15 0.64
N LEU A 52 15.03 -4.37 0.23
CA LEU A 52 14.82 -5.53 1.08
C LEU A 52 15.86 -6.64 0.84
N GLY A 53 16.87 -6.40 0.00
CA GLY A 53 17.92 -7.37 -0.32
C GLY A 53 17.39 -8.69 -0.91
N ARG A 54 16.23 -8.67 -1.57
CA ARG A 54 15.54 -9.89 -2.03
C ARG A 54 15.28 -9.88 -3.54
N VAL A 55 15.23 -11.05 -4.14
CA VAL A 55 14.74 -11.27 -5.50
C VAL A 55 13.51 -12.14 -5.42
N VAL A 56 12.39 -11.65 -5.93
CA VAL A 56 11.13 -12.38 -6.01
C VAL A 56 11.08 -13.09 -7.37
N PRO A 57 11.04 -14.43 -7.42
CA PRO A 57 10.92 -15.15 -8.68
C PRO A 57 9.52 -14.96 -9.31
N PRO A 58 9.35 -15.28 -10.60
CA PRO A 58 8.03 -15.45 -11.20
C PRO A 58 7.12 -16.34 -10.35
N ALA A 59 5.87 -15.92 -10.18
CA ALA A 59 4.85 -16.71 -9.52
C ALA A 59 4.37 -17.85 -10.43
N PRO A 60 3.99 -19.02 -9.88
CA PRO A 60 3.40 -20.10 -10.66
C PRO A 60 2.06 -19.67 -11.27
N ASP A 61 1.67 -20.29 -12.39
CA ASP A 61 0.44 -19.91 -13.11
C ASP A 61 -0.81 -19.91 -12.24
N ALA A 62 -0.91 -20.86 -11.30
CA ALA A 62 -2.02 -20.97 -10.35
C ALA A 62 -2.07 -19.81 -9.33
N ALA A 63 -1.00 -19.04 -9.16
CA ALA A 63 -0.96 -17.88 -8.29
C ALA A 63 -1.31 -16.56 -9.01
N LEU A 64 -1.38 -16.56 -10.35
CA LEU A 64 -1.54 -15.33 -11.12
C LEU A 64 -3.01 -14.83 -11.11
N PRO A 65 -3.24 -13.51 -10.94
CA PRO A 65 -4.56 -12.92 -11.12
C PRO A 65 -5.10 -13.16 -12.54
N VAL A 66 -6.27 -13.76 -12.68
CA VAL A 66 -6.86 -14.10 -13.99
C VAL A 66 -7.90 -13.09 -14.46
N VAL A 67 -8.40 -12.25 -13.55
CA VAL A 67 -9.17 -11.05 -13.88
C VAL A 67 -8.32 -9.85 -13.50
N THR A 68 -8.13 -8.94 -14.44
CA THR A 68 -7.41 -7.70 -14.20
C THR A 68 -8.28 -6.49 -14.42
N PHE A 69 -7.98 -5.41 -13.71
CA PHE A 69 -8.57 -4.09 -13.91
C PHE A 69 -7.48 -3.03 -14.10
N LYS A 70 -7.88 -1.89 -14.68
CA LYS A 70 -7.06 -0.67 -14.81
C LYS A 70 -7.47 0.35 -13.77
N ASP A 71 -8.69 0.85 -13.85
CA ASP A 71 -9.17 1.88 -12.92
C ASP A 71 -9.82 1.28 -11.67
N GLY A 72 -10.55 0.17 -11.84
CA GLY A 72 -11.27 -0.48 -10.75
C GLY A 72 -12.22 -1.55 -11.23
N VAL A 73 -12.86 -2.23 -10.28
CA VAL A 73 -13.88 -3.25 -10.53
C VAL A 73 -14.87 -3.28 -9.37
N SER A 74 -16.15 -3.51 -9.65
CA SER A 74 -17.17 -3.70 -8.63
C SER A 74 -17.64 -5.14 -8.60
N PHE A 75 -17.83 -5.67 -7.40
CA PHE A 75 -18.41 -6.98 -7.14
C PHE A 75 -19.77 -6.81 -6.48
N HIS A 76 -20.72 -7.65 -6.89
CA HIS A 76 -22.02 -7.81 -6.24
C HIS A 76 -22.11 -9.25 -5.73
N LEU A 77 -21.73 -9.46 -4.47
CA LEU A 77 -21.58 -10.79 -3.88
C LEU A 77 -22.42 -10.87 -2.61
N ASN A 78 -23.25 -11.91 -2.51
CA ASN A 78 -24.07 -12.17 -1.31
C ASN A 78 -24.90 -10.95 -0.86
N GLY A 79 -25.43 -10.18 -1.81
CA GLY A 79 -26.21 -8.97 -1.54
C GLY A 79 -25.38 -7.76 -1.07
N THR A 80 -24.06 -7.82 -1.12
CA THR A 80 -23.14 -6.73 -0.77
C THR A 80 -22.43 -6.21 -2.02
N ARG A 81 -22.34 -4.88 -2.16
CA ARG A 81 -21.46 -4.24 -3.14
C ARG A 81 -20.05 -4.09 -2.56
N VAL A 82 -19.04 -4.41 -3.37
CA VAL A 82 -17.63 -4.16 -3.05
C VAL A 82 -17.01 -3.44 -4.23
N ASP A 83 -16.43 -2.26 -4.00
CA ASP A 83 -15.74 -1.50 -5.02
C ASP A 83 -14.23 -1.57 -4.80
N VAL A 84 -13.49 -1.89 -5.86
CA VAL A 84 -12.03 -1.87 -5.87
C VAL A 84 -11.58 -0.68 -6.70
N HIS A 85 -10.75 0.19 -6.12
CA HIS A 85 -10.26 1.42 -6.73
C HIS A 85 -8.75 1.34 -6.88
N HIS A 86 -8.24 1.45 -8.10
CA HIS A 86 -6.80 1.57 -8.33
C HIS A 86 -6.29 2.93 -7.83
N ILE A 87 -5.12 2.90 -7.19
CA ILE A 87 -4.32 4.09 -6.86
C ILE A 87 -2.97 3.93 -7.54
N ALA A 88 -2.64 4.87 -8.43
CA ALA A 88 -1.40 4.82 -9.18
C ALA A 88 -0.22 5.31 -8.32
N HIS A 89 0.92 4.61 -8.44
CA HIS A 89 2.23 5.04 -7.94
C HIS A 89 2.30 5.37 -6.44
N ALA A 90 1.53 4.67 -5.60
CA ALA A 90 1.55 4.88 -4.16
C ALA A 90 2.61 3.99 -3.49
N HIS A 91 2.22 2.87 -2.89
CA HIS A 91 3.17 1.88 -2.38
C HIS A 91 3.89 1.16 -3.54
N THR A 92 3.13 0.85 -4.59
CA THR A 92 3.57 0.31 -5.87
C THR A 92 2.80 1.00 -7.02
N ASP A 93 2.99 0.55 -8.27
CA ASP A 93 2.18 0.99 -9.41
C ASP A 93 0.91 0.15 -9.62
N GLY A 94 0.61 -0.77 -8.71
CA GLY A 94 -0.51 -1.70 -8.83
C GLY A 94 -1.48 -1.66 -7.67
N ASP A 95 -1.42 -0.61 -6.83
CA ASP A 95 -2.14 -0.59 -5.57
C ASP A 95 -3.66 -0.45 -5.76
N ALA A 96 -4.42 -0.97 -4.81
CA ALA A 96 -5.86 -0.87 -4.79
C ALA A 96 -6.43 -0.71 -3.39
N LEU A 97 -7.44 0.15 -3.27
CA LEU A 97 -8.33 0.24 -2.12
C LEU A 97 -9.55 -0.67 -2.35
N VAL A 98 -10.03 -1.34 -1.31
CA VAL A 98 -11.25 -2.17 -1.36
C VAL A 98 -12.30 -1.59 -0.41
N HIS A 99 -13.38 -1.09 -0.97
CA HIS A 99 -14.43 -0.36 -0.26
C HIS A 99 -15.74 -1.16 -0.22
N PHE A 100 -16.30 -1.32 0.98
CA PHE A 100 -17.60 -1.94 1.23
C PHE A 100 -18.57 -0.84 1.66
N PRO A 101 -19.20 -0.10 0.73
CA PRO A 101 -20.01 1.06 1.07
C PRO A 101 -21.17 0.71 2.01
N ASP A 102 -21.88 -0.40 1.75
CA ASP A 102 -23.04 -0.83 2.54
C ASP A 102 -22.65 -1.29 3.96
N ARG A 103 -21.35 -1.57 4.19
CA ARG A 103 -20.82 -2.02 5.48
C ARG A 103 -19.99 -0.95 6.18
N ASN A 104 -19.76 0.18 5.51
CA ASN A 104 -18.88 1.26 5.95
C ASN A 104 -17.47 0.75 6.35
N VAL A 105 -16.86 -0.07 5.48
CA VAL A 105 -15.51 -0.62 5.68
C VAL A 105 -14.62 -0.28 4.49
N LEU A 106 -13.40 0.15 4.76
CA LEU A 106 -12.39 0.43 3.74
C LEU A 106 -11.09 -0.32 4.06
N HIS A 107 -10.64 -1.19 3.15
CA HIS A 107 -9.32 -1.80 3.23
C HIS A 107 -8.36 -1.06 2.31
N MET A 108 -7.24 -0.59 2.84
CA MET A 108 -6.33 0.29 2.11
C MET A 108 -5.08 -0.38 1.57
N GLY A 109 -4.80 -1.62 2.01
CA GLY A 109 -3.54 -2.27 1.69
C GLY A 109 -2.36 -1.43 2.18
N ASP A 110 -1.21 -1.59 1.56
CA ASP A 110 0.03 -0.93 2.00
C ASP A 110 0.10 0.56 1.63
N ILE A 111 -0.97 1.13 1.09
CA ILE A 111 -1.13 2.59 1.08
C ILE A 111 -1.25 3.11 2.52
N TYR A 112 -1.71 2.28 3.46
CA TYR A 112 -1.85 2.66 4.86
C TYR A 112 -1.21 1.66 5.82
N PHE A 113 -0.20 2.13 6.54
CA PHE A 113 0.41 1.47 7.69
C PHE A 113 -0.04 2.21 8.96
N ASN A 114 -0.71 1.50 9.88
CA ASN A 114 -1.25 2.14 11.08
C ASN A 114 -0.22 2.14 12.24
N GLY A 115 0.25 3.34 12.60
CA GLY A 115 1.09 3.57 13.78
C GLY A 115 2.61 3.51 13.55
N PHE A 116 3.07 3.48 12.30
CA PHE A 116 4.50 3.52 11.98
C PHE A 116 4.78 3.97 10.54
N TYR A 117 6.02 4.33 10.24
CA TYR A 117 6.44 4.69 8.88
C TYR A 117 6.21 3.54 7.89
N PRO A 118 5.71 3.84 6.68
CA PRO A 118 5.50 2.84 5.66
C PRO A 118 6.81 2.46 4.98
N PHE A 119 6.78 1.32 4.30
CA PHE A 119 7.71 1.08 3.20
C PHE A 119 7.07 1.58 1.91
N ILE A 120 7.82 2.29 1.06
CA ILE A 120 7.37 2.73 -0.27
C ILE A 120 8.30 2.07 -1.29
N ASP A 121 7.76 1.22 -2.15
CA ASP A 121 8.56 0.45 -3.11
C ASP A 121 8.82 1.24 -4.39
N GLY A 122 9.83 2.11 -4.34
CA GLY A 122 10.32 2.84 -5.52
C GLY A 122 10.76 1.95 -6.68
N SER A 123 11.19 0.70 -6.42
CA SER A 123 11.53 -0.24 -7.50
C SER A 123 10.31 -0.70 -8.29
N SER A 124 9.13 -0.60 -7.68
CA SER A 124 7.83 -0.83 -8.30
C SER A 124 7.08 0.46 -8.62
N ALA A 125 7.81 1.56 -8.80
CA ALA A 125 7.30 2.90 -9.09
C ALA A 125 6.31 3.43 -8.03
N GLY A 126 6.50 3.05 -6.76
CA GLY A 126 5.88 3.73 -5.62
C GLY A 126 6.52 5.08 -5.34
N SER A 127 5.74 6.01 -4.77
CA SER A 127 6.17 7.39 -4.50
C SER A 127 5.48 7.96 -3.26
N LEU A 128 6.13 8.93 -2.60
CA LEU A 128 5.53 9.64 -1.47
C LEU A 128 4.30 10.46 -1.91
N ALA A 129 4.34 11.07 -3.10
CA ALA A 129 3.21 11.79 -3.67
C ALA A 129 1.99 10.88 -3.91
N GLY A 130 2.22 9.67 -4.44
CA GLY A 130 1.15 8.69 -4.62
C GLY A 130 0.58 8.18 -3.31
N MET A 131 1.40 7.99 -2.27
CA MET A 131 0.93 7.65 -0.92
C MET A 131 0.04 8.75 -0.33
N ILE A 132 0.41 10.03 -0.50
CA ILE A 132 -0.40 11.18 -0.09
C ILE A 132 -1.73 11.19 -0.87
N ALA A 133 -1.70 10.99 -2.18
CA ALA A 133 -2.90 10.93 -3.02
C ALA A 133 -3.82 9.75 -2.65
N GLY A 134 -3.24 8.58 -2.39
CA GLY A 134 -3.98 7.38 -1.98
C GLY A 134 -4.63 7.52 -0.62
N THR A 135 -3.94 8.11 0.35
CA THR A 135 -4.51 8.41 1.68
C THR A 135 -5.58 9.50 1.61
N ALA A 136 -5.40 10.54 0.77
CA ALA A 136 -6.45 11.52 0.49
C ALA A 136 -7.69 10.84 -0.09
N ARG A 137 -7.53 9.93 -1.05
CA ARG A 137 -8.63 9.17 -1.61
C ARG A 137 -9.34 8.31 -0.56
N GLY A 138 -8.60 7.69 0.35
CA GLY A 138 -9.18 6.98 1.49
C GLY A 138 -10.01 7.87 2.40
N LEU A 139 -9.53 9.09 2.68
CA LEU A 139 -10.25 10.09 3.51
C LEU A 139 -11.51 10.64 2.84
N GLU A 140 -11.59 10.64 1.51
CA GLU A 140 -12.79 10.98 0.74
C GLU A 140 -13.84 9.87 0.80
N LEU A 141 -13.40 8.60 0.75
CA LEU A 141 -14.28 7.44 0.81
C LEU A 141 -14.79 7.17 2.23
N ALA A 142 -14.01 7.54 3.25
CA ALA A 142 -14.33 7.31 4.64
C ALA A 142 -15.12 8.47 5.26
N ASP A 143 -16.14 8.13 6.04
CA ASP A 143 -16.83 9.01 6.99
C ASP A 143 -16.36 8.76 8.43
N ALA A 144 -16.98 9.44 9.40
CA ALA A 144 -16.59 9.36 10.80
C ALA A 144 -16.83 7.97 11.44
N ALA A 145 -17.69 7.13 10.85
CA ALA A 145 -18.02 5.79 11.32
C ALA A 145 -17.33 4.68 10.53
N THR A 146 -16.58 5.02 9.47
CA THR A 146 -15.88 4.02 8.65
C THR A 146 -14.82 3.28 9.46
N VAL A 147 -14.88 1.95 9.41
CA VAL A 147 -13.81 1.07 9.89
C VAL A 147 -12.76 0.92 8.80
N ILE A 148 -11.51 1.26 9.11
CA ILE A 148 -10.42 1.23 8.13
C ILE A 148 -9.45 0.10 8.47
N ILE A 149 -9.23 -0.80 7.50
CA ILE A 149 -8.30 -1.90 7.60
C ILE A 149 -7.00 -1.48 6.89
N PRO A 150 -5.89 -1.26 7.62
CA PRO A 150 -4.60 -0.98 7.01
C PRO A 150 -4.01 -2.24 6.35
N GLY A 151 -2.97 -2.08 5.53
CA GLY A 151 -2.15 -3.21 5.09
C GLY A 151 -1.42 -3.86 6.27
N HIS A 152 -0.90 -3.02 7.17
CA HIS A 152 -0.21 -3.45 8.40
C HIS A 152 -0.56 -2.55 9.59
N GLY A 153 -0.56 -3.13 10.79
CA GLY A 153 -0.93 -2.46 12.04
C GLY A 153 -2.36 -2.79 12.50
N PRO A 154 -2.82 -2.20 13.61
CA PRO A 154 -4.15 -2.48 14.16
C PRO A 154 -5.27 -1.89 13.30
N LEU A 155 -6.48 -2.43 13.49
CA LEU A 155 -7.71 -1.86 12.93
C LEU A 155 -7.81 -0.37 13.27
N SER A 156 -8.25 0.43 12.31
CA SER A 156 -8.13 1.88 12.33
C SER A 156 -9.47 2.60 12.08
N ASN A 157 -9.44 3.92 12.16
CA ASN A 157 -10.53 4.84 11.86
C ASN A 157 -10.06 6.03 11.00
N ARG A 158 -11.01 6.85 10.55
CA ARG A 158 -10.74 8.01 9.70
C ARG A 158 -9.81 9.05 10.34
N GLY A 159 -9.87 9.25 11.66
CA GLY A 159 -9.01 10.21 12.37
C GLY A 159 -7.55 9.78 12.37
N GLU A 160 -7.30 8.50 12.59
CA GLU A 160 -5.96 7.91 12.54
C GLU A 160 -5.39 7.92 11.11
N LEU A 161 -6.21 7.63 10.10
CA LEU A 161 -5.81 7.81 8.69
C LEU A 161 -5.44 9.28 8.39
N ALA A 162 -6.19 10.23 8.94
CA ALA A 162 -5.89 11.65 8.75
C ALA A 162 -4.56 12.05 9.39
N ALA A 163 -4.24 11.52 10.57
CA ALA A 163 -2.94 11.73 11.22
C ALA A 163 -1.79 11.13 10.38
N TYR A 164 -1.99 9.94 9.82
CA TYR A 164 -1.03 9.32 8.91
C TYR A 164 -0.83 10.13 7.61
N HIS A 165 -1.91 10.61 6.99
CA HIS A 165 -1.84 11.50 5.83
C HIS A 165 -1.08 12.81 6.13
N ALA A 166 -1.33 13.40 7.31
CA ALA A 166 -0.62 14.58 7.77
C ALA A 166 0.89 14.31 7.96
N MET A 167 1.24 13.14 8.52
CA MET A 167 2.64 12.71 8.62
C MET A 167 3.29 12.61 7.24
N LEU A 168 2.67 11.93 6.27
CA LEU A 168 3.23 11.80 4.91
C LEU A 168 3.46 13.17 4.25
N THR A 169 2.49 14.09 4.42
CA THR A 169 2.58 15.45 3.90
C THR A 169 3.69 16.25 4.58
N GLY A 170 3.82 16.13 5.90
CA GLY A 170 4.88 16.78 6.67
C GLY A 170 6.28 16.27 6.30
N VAL A 171 6.42 14.96 6.08
CA VAL A 171 7.66 14.34 5.59
C VAL A 171 8.00 14.90 4.20
N ALA A 172 7.02 14.99 3.29
CA ALA A 172 7.25 15.55 1.96
C ALA A 172 7.75 17.00 2.02
N GLN A 173 7.17 17.81 2.90
CA GLN A 173 7.60 19.19 3.14
C GLN A 173 9.02 19.26 3.71
N ALA A 174 9.34 18.44 4.71
CA ALA A 174 10.68 18.39 5.31
C ALA A 174 11.76 17.99 4.29
N VAL A 175 11.48 16.96 3.48
CA VAL A 175 12.38 16.51 2.40
C VAL A 175 12.54 17.61 1.34
N ALA A 176 11.45 18.26 0.91
CA ALA A 176 11.53 19.35 -0.06
C ALA A 176 12.36 20.55 0.46
N ALA A 177 12.22 20.90 1.74
CA ALA A 177 13.00 21.97 2.35
C ALA A 177 14.50 21.61 2.41
N ALA A 178 14.84 20.42 2.88
CA ALA A 178 16.21 19.93 2.92
C ALA A 178 16.87 19.94 1.52
N LYS A 179 16.13 19.49 0.49
CA LYS A 179 16.61 19.54 -0.90
C LYS A 179 16.79 20.96 -1.43
N ALA A 180 15.89 21.88 -1.10
CA ALA A 180 16.01 23.29 -1.48
C ALA A 180 17.25 23.94 -0.85
N GLU A 181 17.68 23.46 0.32
CA GLU A 181 18.93 23.84 0.99
C GLU A 181 20.17 23.10 0.44
N GLY A 182 20.00 22.21 -0.54
CA GLY A 182 21.08 21.47 -1.17
C GLY A 182 21.59 20.28 -0.35
N MET A 183 20.85 19.84 0.66
CA MET A 183 21.25 18.71 1.50
C MET A 183 21.30 17.40 0.70
N SER A 184 22.34 16.61 0.91
CA SER A 184 22.32 15.20 0.53
C SER A 184 21.40 14.40 1.45
N VAL A 185 21.08 13.16 1.10
CA VAL A 185 20.33 12.26 1.99
C VAL A 185 21.09 12.01 3.31
N ASP A 186 22.43 11.96 3.27
CA ASP A 186 23.25 11.77 4.47
C ASP A 186 23.19 12.99 5.39
N ASP A 187 23.21 14.21 4.82
CA ASP A 187 23.04 15.44 5.59
C ASP A 187 21.64 15.52 6.22
N ALA A 188 20.60 15.16 5.47
CA ALA A 188 19.23 15.14 5.96
C ALA A 188 19.03 14.11 7.10
N VAL A 189 19.68 12.95 7.01
CA VAL A 189 19.70 11.96 8.11
C VAL A 189 20.46 12.51 9.32
N ALA A 190 21.64 13.11 9.12
CA ALA A 190 22.44 13.67 10.19
C ALA A 190 21.75 14.84 10.91
N ALA A 191 20.95 15.62 10.18
CA ALA A 191 20.13 16.71 10.72
C ALA A 191 18.84 16.23 11.41
N ASP A 192 18.54 14.92 11.37
CA ASP A 192 17.30 14.31 11.89
C ASP A 192 16.05 15.10 11.48
N ILE A 193 15.89 15.37 10.18
CA ILE A 193 14.76 16.17 9.67
C ILE A 193 13.38 15.54 9.95
N LEU A 194 13.35 14.28 10.39
CA LEU A 194 12.14 13.57 10.78
C LEU A 194 11.87 13.57 12.30
N ALA A 195 12.72 14.23 13.11
CA ALA A 195 12.56 14.34 14.56
C ALA A 195 11.12 14.69 15.00
N PRO A 196 10.39 15.63 14.35
CA PRO A 196 9.02 15.98 14.73
C PRO A 196 8.01 14.83 14.66
N PHE A 197 8.29 13.78 13.90
CA PHE A 197 7.40 12.64 13.65
C PHE A 197 7.82 11.39 14.44
N ASN A 198 9.08 11.31 14.86
CA ASN A 198 9.67 10.06 15.36
C ASN A 198 9.01 9.55 16.65
N ALA A 199 8.43 10.42 17.48
CA ALA A 199 7.71 10.01 18.68
C ALA A 199 6.53 9.06 18.40
N ASP A 200 5.85 9.26 17.27
CA ASP A 200 4.63 8.52 16.93
C ASP A 200 4.86 7.44 15.88
N TRP A 201 5.84 7.62 14.97
CA TRP A 201 5.94 6.81 13.75
C TRP A 201 7.19 5.91 13.66
N ALA A 202 8.16 6.06 14.56
CA ALA A 202 9.43 5.32 14.50
C ALA A 202 9.36 3.88 15.04
N GLY A 203 8.20 3.42 15.53
CA GLY A 203 8.05 2.12 16.21
C GLY A 203 8.03 0.89 15.30
N GLY A 204 8.07 1.07 13.98
CA GLY A 204 7.99 -0.02 13.00
C GLY A 204 9.35 -0.52 12.49
N PHE A 205 9.32 -1.42 11.50
CA PHE A 205 10.53 -1.95 10.86
C PHE A 205 11.28 -0.92 9.98
N MET A 206 10.58 0.14 9.58
CA MET A 206 11.15 1.29 8.91
C MET A 206 11.58 2.30 9.97
N THR A 207 12.86 2.24 10.37
CA THR A 207 13.45 3.27 11.24
C THR A 207 13.42 4.64 10.56
N PRO A 208 13.51 5.76 11.31
CA PRO A 208 13.52 7.10 10.72
C PRO A 208 14.55 7.25 9.60
N GLU A 209 15.79 6.79 9.84
CA GLU A 209 16.84 6.80 8.82
C GLU A 209 16.47 5.96 7.60
N ARG A 210 16.00 4.72 7.80
CA ARG A 210 15.66 3.82 6.69
C ARG A 210 14.52 4.37 5.86
N PHE A 211 13.50 4.92 6.52
CA PHE A 211 12.38 5.57 5.87
C PHE A 211 12.83 6.79 5.08
N LEU A 212 13.57 7.71 5.71
CA LEU A 212 14.08 8.90 5.05
C LEU A 212 14.91 8.54 3.82
N ARG A 213 15.86 7.61 3.95
CA ARG A 213 16.67 7.13 2.82
C ARG A 213 15.84 6.52 1.68
N SER A 214 14.71 5.91 1.99
CA SER A 214 13.82 5.33 0.99
C SER A 214 13.01 6.37 0.22
N VAL A 215 12.59 7.46 0.88
CA VAL A 215 11.70 8.47 0.28
C VAL A 215 12.43 9.70 -0.25
N TYR A 216 13.61 10.02 0.28
CA TYR A 216 14.42 11.14 -0.19
C TYR A 216 14.68 11.10 -1.71
N PRO A 217 15.08 9.98 -2.34
CA PRO A 217 15.28 9.94 -3.79
C PRO A 217 13.95 9.95 -4.58
N LEU A 218 12.82 9.66 -3.95
CA LEU A 218 11.51 9.59 -4.61
C LEU A 218 10.80 10.94 -4.65
N ALA A 219 11.25 11.93 -3.87
CA ALA A 219 10.60 13.23 -3.76
C ALA A 219 10.80 14.16 -4.98
N ASP A 220 11.63 13.78 -5.96
CA ASP A 220 11.85 14.55 -7.21
C ASP A 220 10.91 14.13 -8.35
N ASN A 221 10.07 13.09 -8.14
CA ASN A 221 9.18 12.51 -9.14
C ASN A 221 7.71 12.71 -8.80
#